data_AF-A0A7C7JWJ8-F1
#
_entry.id   AF-A0A7C7JWJ8-F1
#
_cell.length_a   1.000
_cell.length_b   1.000
_cell.length_c   1.000
_cell.angle_alpha   90.00
_cell.angle_beta   90.00
_cell.angle_gamma   90.00
#
_symmetry.space_group_name_H-M   'P 1'
#
loop_
_entity.id
_entity.type
_entity.pdbx_description
1 polymer ?
#
loop_
_entity_poly.entity_id
_entity_poly.type
_entity_poly.pdbx_seq_one_letter_code
_entity_poly.pdbx_strand_id
1 'polypeptide(L)'
;NRGREASELKSDDWTVLLEDEEQEFIGYDALEAKVKITRYRKVTSKKDGEMYQLVFNLTPFYAEGGGQVGDKGYLEDEHGDVVYILDTKRENNVIIHLTKNLPTHLNEKFKAVVDAKQRRRTECNHTATHLLHQALREILGDHVEQKGSAVHSKYLRFDFSHFAKMTVEELRDVENFVNARIESKLPLQEQRNVPMEKALEEGAMALFGEKYGDAVRTIRFGQSIELCGGTHVNNTADIWHFKIVSESAVAAGIRRIEAITNDAVKNYYHENNRAFFEMKDLLNNVKEPVKALQNLQEENTALKKQIEQLLKDKAQHIKGELKSEIKDVNGVNFLAKKLDLDASGIKDLCFELGSQFDNLFLLFGAENDGKAILSCYISKNLVESKELNAGTIVRELGKHIQGGGGGQPFFATAGGKNPEGIDAALSAVEGYLG
;
A
#
# COMPACT_ATOMS: atom_id res chain seq x y z
N ASN A 1 -23.37 -0.48 -2.32
CA ASN A 1 -24.16 -0.38 -3.57
C ASN A 1 -23.36 -0.02 -4.83
N ARG A 2 -22.32 0.83 -4.80
CA ARG A 2 -21.49 1.14 -6.00
C ARG A 2 -20.71 -0.05 -6.61
N GLY A 3 -20.39 -1.09 -5.84
CA GLY A 3 -19.69 -2.28 -6.35
C GLY A 3 -20.57 -3.33 -7.05
N ARG A 4 -21.90 -3.29 -6.84
CA ARG A 4 -22.86 -4.25 -7.44
C ARG A 4 -23.42 -3.78 -8.78
N GLU A 5 -23.51 -2.47 -9.01
CA GLU A 5 -23.97 -1.92 -10.30
C GLU A 5 -22.90 -2.03 -11.42
N ALA A 6 -21.63 -2.21 -11.05
CA ALA A 6 -20.51 -2.37 -11.98
C ALA A 6 -20.40 -3.79 -12.56
N SER A 7 -21.16 -4.76 -12.04
CA SER A 7 -21.10 -6.18 -12.41
C SER A 7 -22.38 -6.70 -13.09
N GLU A 8 -23.32 -5.82 -13.47
CA GLU A 8 -24.46 -6.22 -14.31
C GLU A 8 -23.96 -6.69 -15.69
N LEU A 9 -24.05 -8.01 -15.90
CA LEU A 9 -23.83 -8.67 -17.18
C LEU A 9 -25.19 -8.81 -17.88
N LYS A 10 -25.33 -8.23 -19.07
CA LYS A 10 -26.46 -8.53 -19.94
C LYS A 10 -26.06 -9.68 -20.85
N SER A 11 -26.81 -10.77 -20.84
CA SER A 11 -26.57 -11.96 -21.66
C SER A 11 -27.68 -12.15 -22.70
N ASP A 12 -27.29 -12.48 -23.92
CA ASP A 12 -28.21 -12.98 -24.94
C ASP A 12 -28.57 -14.45 -24.67
N ASP A 13 -29.54 -14.99 -25.41
CA ASP A 13 -29.90 -16.40 -25.36
C ASP A 13 -28.77 -17.29 -25.92
N TRP A 14 -28.74 -18.55 -25.48
CA TRP A 14 -27.77 -19.53 -25.97
C TRP A 14 -28.03 -19.89 -27.43
N THR A 15 -27.00 -19.77 -28.26
CA THR A 15 -26.95 -20.40 -29.58
C THR A 15 -26.35 -21.79 -29.45
N VAL A 16 -27.14 -22.82 -29.73
CA VAL A 16 -26.73 -24.23 -29.65
C VAL A 16 -26.15 -24.68 -30.99
N LEU A 17 -24.96 -25.29 -30.94
CA LEU A 17 -24.25 -25.85 -32.09
C LEU A 17 -24.26 -27.38 -32.07
N LEU A 18 -24.18 -27.97 -30.88
CA LEU A 18 -24.21 -29.41 -30.64
C LEU A 18 -24.97 -29.67 -29.33
N GLU A 19 -25.94 -30.57 -29.38
CA GLU A 19 -26.60 -31.05 -28.16
C GLU A 19 -25.63 -31.94 -27.38
N ASP A 20 -25.45 -31.60 -26.11
CA ASP A 20 -24.61 -32.34 -25.16
C ASP A 20 -25.16 -32.11 -23.75
N GLU A 21 -25.52 -33.20 -23.08
CA GLU A 21 -26.20 -33.15 -21.78
C GLU A 21 -25.20 -33.03 -20.62
N GLU A 22 -23.97 -33.55 -20.79
CA GLU A 22 -22.95 -33.59 -19.75
C GLU A 22 -21.63 -33.03 -20.25
N GLN A 23 -21.12 -32.01 -19.56
CA GLN A 23 -19.79 -31.47 -19.82
C GLN A 23 -18.76 -32.11 -18.88
N GLU A 24 -17.83 -32.87 -19.43
CA GLU A 24 -16.78 -33.52 -18.65
C GLU A 24 -15.62 -32.56 -18.32
N PHE A 25 -15.17 -32.55 -17.06
CA PHE A 25 -13.96 -31.85 -16.65
C PHE A 25 -12.79 -32.83 -16.53
N ILE A 26 -11.78 -32.66 -17.37
CA ILE A 26 -10.57 -33.52 -17.43
C ILE A 26 -9.31 -32.80 -16.93
N GLY A 27 -9.46 -31.57 -16.43
CA GLY A 27 -8.36 -30.68 -16.09
C GLY A 27 -7.52 -31.09 -14.88
N TYR A 28 -7.91 -32.15 -14.17
CA TYR A 28 -7.06 -32.76 -13.14
C TYR A 28 -5.87 -33.50 -13.75
N ASP A 29 -6.05 -34.08 -14.94
CA ASP A 29 -5.08 -35.00 -15.54
C ASP A 29 -4.46 -34.43 -16.83
N ALA A 30 -5.15 -33.50 -17.49
CA ALA A 30 -4.72 -32.92 -18.75
C ALA A 30 -4.84 -31.38 -18.78
N LEU A 31 -3.86 -30.73 -19.40
CA LEU A 31 -3.89 -29.28 -19.68
C LEU A 31 -4.25 -28.95 -21.13
N GLU A 32 -4.32 -29.98 -21.98
CA GLU A 32 -4.63 -29.84 -23.40
C GLU A 32 -5.67 -30.88 -23.80
N ALA A 33 -6.61 -30.50 -24.66
CA ALA A 33 -7.62 -31.42 -25.17
C ALA A 33 -8.14 -31.00 -26.54
N LYS A 34 -8.61 -31.95 -27.34
CA LYS A 34 -9.42 -31.65 -28.53
C LYS A 34 -10.89 -31.54 -28.11
N VAL A 35 -11.51 -30.41 -28.38
CA VAL A 35 -12.88 -30.07 -27.94
C VAL A 35 -13.73 -29.59 -29.11
N LYS A 36 -15.05 -29.61 -28.91
CA LYS A 36 -16.04 -28.95 -29.77
C LYS A 36 -16.80 -27.93 -28.93
N ILE A 37 -17.23 -26.82 -29.55
CA ILE A 37 -18.12 -25.86 -28.91
C ILE A 37 -19.54 -26.39 -29.02
N THR A 38 -20.21 -26.58 -27.89
CA THR A 38 -21.60 -27.09 -27.83
C THR A 38 -22.60 -25.96 -27.93
N ARG A 39 -22.31 -24.83 -27.28
CA ARG A 39 -23.11 -23.61 -27.34
C ARG A 39 -22.30 -22.37 -26.99
N TYR A 40 -22.78 -21.22 -27.45
CA TYR A 40 -22.22 -19.94 -27.08
C TYR A 40 -23.32 -18.89 -26.87
N ARG A 41 -22.99 -17.81 -26.16
CA ARG A 41 -23.82 -16.60 -26.12
C ARG A 41 -22.96 -15.36 -26.04
N LYS A 42 -23.49 -14.25 -26.54
CA LYS A 42 -22.89 -12.93 -26.37
C LYS A 42 -23.26 -12.39 -24.99
N VAL A 43 -22.30 -11.79 -24.31
CA VAL A 43 -22.50 -11.11 -23.03
C VAL A 43 -21.87 -9.72 -23.09
N THR A 44 -22.53 -8.73 -22.50
CA THR A 44 -22.03 -7.36 -22.42
C THR A 44 -21.88 -6.98 -20.96
N SER A 45 -20.67 -6.57 -20.58
CA SER A 45 -20.38 -6.03 -19.24
C SER A 45 -20.02 -4.54 -19.35
N LYS A 46 -20.36 -3.74 -18.34
CA LYS A 46 -20.00 -2.30 -18.30
C LYS A 46 -18.48 -2.08 -18.31
N LYS A 47 -17.71 -3.04 -17.80
CA LYS A 47 -16.26 -2.94 -17.62
C LYS A 47 -15.47 -3.41 -18.84
N ASP A 48 -15.86 -4.56 -19.39
CA ASP A 48 -15.07 -5.30 -20.37
C ASP A 48 -15.67 -5.21 -21.79
N GLY A 49 -16.84 -4.59 -21.92
CA GLY A 49 -17.55 -4.43 -23.19
C GLY A 49 -18.23 -5.72 -23.63
N GLU A 50 -18.28 -5.93 -24.95
CA GLU A 50 -18.83 -7.14 -25.55
C GLU A 50 -17.84 -8.30 -25.46
N MET A 51 -18.33 -9.44 -24.99
CA MET A 51 -17.59 -10.70 -24.81
C MET A 51 -18.49 -11.87 -25.21
N TYR A 52 -17.92 -13.06 -25.27
CA TYR A 52 -18.61 -14.31 -25.52
C TYR A 52 -18.36 -15.30 -24.38
N GLN A 53 -19.38 -16.09 -24.09
CA GLN A 53 -19.28 -17.27 -23.24
C GLN A 53 -19.42 -18.50 -24.11
N LEU A 54 -18.43 -19.40 -24.01
CA LEU A 54 -18.38 -20.64 -24.77
C LEU A 54 -18.53 -21.83 -23.82
N VAL A 55 -19.27 -22.85 -24.25
CA VAL A 55 -19.37 -24.15 -23.57
C VAL A 55 -18.78 -25.21 -24.49
N PHE A 56 -17.94 -26.07 -23.94
CA PHE A 56 -17.32 -27.19 -24.66
C PHE A 56 -17.95 -28.51 -24.25
N ASN A 57 -17.81 -29.55 -25.07
CA ASN A 57 -18.27 -30.89 -24.72
C ASN A 57 -17.46 -31.53 -23.57
N LEU A 58 -16.18 -31.21 -23.50
CA LEU A 58 -15.30 -31.51 -22.37
C LEU A 58 -14.28 -30.38 -22.24
N THR A 59 -13.69 -30.21 -21.06
CA THR A 59 -12.72 -29.12 -20.86
C THR A 59 -11.58 -29.47 -19.91
N PRO A 60 -10.33 -29.08 -20.25
CA PRO A 60 -9.21 -29.09 -19.31
C PRO A 60 -9.20 -27.85 -18.39
N PHE A 61 -10.04 -26.85 -18.64
CA PHE A 61 -10.04 -25.59 -17.89
C PHE A 61 -10.83 -25.73 -16.58
N TYR A 62 -10.15 -25.48 -15.46
CA TYR A 62 -10.78 -25.41 -14.15
C TYR A 62 -11.67 -24.17 -14.07
N ALA A 63 -12.93 -24.37 -13.72
CA ALA A 63 -13.85 -23.30 -13.44
C ALA A 63 -13.64 -22.76 -12.02
N GLU A 64 -13.68 -21.43 -11.86
CA GLU A 64 -13.60 -20.78 -10.55
C GLU A 64 -14.53 -21.46 -9.52
N GLY A 65 -13.97 -21.85 -8.38
CA GLY A 65 -14.67 -22.63 -7.35
C GLY A 65 -13.77 -22.99 -6.16
N GLY A 66 -14.37 -23.20 -4.98
CA GLY A 66 -13.62 -23.55 -3.75
C GLY A 66 -12.55 -22.53 -3.35
N GLY A 67 -12.72 -21.26 -3.75
CA GLY A 67 -11.73 -20.19 -3.59
C GLY A 67 -10.67 -20.11 -4.69
N GLN A 68 -10.50 -21.14 -5.52
CA GLN A 68 -9.56 -21.12 -6.66
C GLN A 68 -10.13 -20.33 -7.84
N VAL A 69 -9.30 -19.44 -8.41
CA VAL A 69 -9.64 -18.71 -9.64
C VAL A 69 -9.70 -19.62 -10.86
N GLY A 70 -10.55 -19.26 -11.82
CA GLY A 70 -10.69 -19.96 -13.08
C GLY A 70 -9.42 -19.94 -13.93
N ASP A 71 -9.22 -21.01 -14.70
CA ASP A 71 -8.11 -21.10 -15.62
C ASP A 71 -8.25 -20.15 -16.81
N LYS A 72 -7.08 -19.87 -17.39
CA LYS A 72 -6.89 -19.08 -18.60
C LYS A 72 -6.08 -19.87 -19.59
N GLY A 73 -6.12 -19.47 -20.86
CA GLY A 73 -5.46 -20.19 -21.93
C GLY A 73 -5.99 -19.76 -23.28
N TYR A 74 -6.10 -20.70 -24.21
CA TYR A 74 -6.60 -20.42 -25.54
C TYR A 74 -7.23 -21.64 -26.21
N LEU A 75 -8.03 -21.36 -27.24
CA LEU A 75 -8.45 -22.28 -28.27
C LEU A 75 -7.63 -22.02 -29.53
N GLU A 76 -7.22 -23.08 -30.21
CA GLU A 76 -6.59 -23.05 -31.53
C GLU A 76 -7.43 -23.91 -32.47
N ASP A 77 -7.81 -23.39 -33.64
CA ASP A 77 -8.55 -24.16 -34.65
C ASP A 77 -7.63 -24.90 -35.62
N GLU A 78 -8.19 -25.65 -36.57
CA GLU A 78 -7.42 -26.43 -37.55
C GLU A 78 -6.68 -25.55 -38.59
N HIS A 79 -7.03 -24.26 -38.68
CA HIS A 79 -6.44 -23.28 -39.60
C HIS A 79 -5.34 -22.44 -38.92
N GLY A 80 -5.16 -22.59 -37.60
CA GLY A 80 -4.16 -21.90 -36.80
C GLY A 80 -4.64 -20.59 -36.17
N ASP A 81 -5.94 -20.27 -36.24
CA ASP A 81 -6.50 -19.12 -35.56
C ASP A 81 -6.59 -19.38 -34.05
N VAL A 82 -6.21 -18.38 -33.26
CA VAL A 82 -6.15 -18.47 -31.80
C VAL A 82 -7.16 -17.54 -31.14
N VAL A 83 -7.98 -18.09 -30.25
CA VAL A 83 -8.94 -17.35 -29.42
C VAL A 83 -8.60 -17.53 -27.95
N TYR A 84 -8.24 -16.44 -27.27
CA TYR A 84 -7.85 -16.50 -25.86
C TYR A 84 -9.05 -16.68 -24.93
N ILE A 85 -8.90 -17.61 -23.98
CA ILE A 85 -9.81 -17.79 -22.85
C ILE A 85 -9.27 -16.96 -21.68
N LEU A 86 -10.04 -15.92 -21.32
CA LEU A 86 -9.65 -14.90 -20.35
C LEU A 86 -10.00 -15.27 -18.92
N ASP A 87 -11.03 -16.11 -18.76
CA ASP A 87 -11.54 -16.58 -17.48
C ASP A 87 -12.42 -17.82 -17.70
N THR A 88 -12.54 -18.67 -16.68
CA THR A 88 -13.37 -19.88 -16.72
C THR A 88 -14.23 -19.94 -15.46
N LYS A 89 -15.55 -20.01 -15.62
CA LYS A 89 -16.52 -19.95 -14.52
C LYS A 89 -17.51 -21.10 -14.58
N ARG A 90 -18.24 -21.30 -13.48
CA ARG A 90 -19.35 -22.26 -13.42
C ARG A 90 -20.67 -21.52 -13.27
N GLU A 91 -21.64 -21.83 -14.13
CA GLU A 91 -23.01 -21.32 -14.07
C GLU A 91 -23.98 -22.50 -14.20
N ASN A 92 -24.81 -22.74 -13.19
CA ASN A 92 -25.79 -23.84 -13.19
C ASN A 92 -25.18 -25.20 -13.56
N ASN A 93 -24.05 -25.56 -12.93
CA ASN A 93 -23.23 -26.75 -13.19
C ASN A 93 -22.53 -26.82 -14.55
N VAL A 94 -22.65 -25.80 -15.40
CA VAL A 94 -21.98 -25.72 -16.70
C VAL A 94 -20.72 -24.87 -16.58
N ILE A 95 -19.60 -25.38 -17.10
CA ILE A 95 -18.34 -24.64 -17.22
C ILE A 95 -18.40 -23.76 -18.47
N ILE A 96 -18.34 -22.45 -18.22
CA ILE A 96 -18.35 -21.39 -19.21
C ILE A 96 -16.95 -20.79 -19.36
N HIS A 97 -16.53 -20.59 -20.60
CA HIS A 97 -15.22 -20.03 -20.95
C HIS A 97 -15.43 -18.64 -21.54
N LEU A 98 -14.82 -17.63 -20.94
CA LEU A 98 -15.00 -16.23 -21.34
C LEU A 98 -13.93 -15.81 -22.35
N THR A 99 -14.35 -15.23 -23.47
CA THR A 99 -13.45 -14.70 -24.49
C THR A 99 -13.97 -13.38 -25.08
N LYS A 100 -13.09 -12.59 -25.71
CA LYS A 100 -13.47 -11.35 -26.40
C LYS A 100 -14.07 -11.61 -27.79
N ASN A 101 -13.57 -12.63 -28.48
CA ASN A 101 -13.92 -12.87 -29.88
C ASN A 101 -14.55 -14.26 -30.02
N LEU A 102 -15.59 -14.36 -30.83
CA LEU A 102 -16.17 -15.64 -31.22
C LEU A 102 -15.25 -16.28 -32.28
N PRO A 103 -14.86 -17.57 -32.16
CA PRO A 103 -14.10 -18.25 -33.20
C PRO A 103 -14.86 -18.26 -34.54
N THR A 104 -14.12 -18.23 -35.65
CA THR A 104 -14.68 -18.21 -37.01
C THR A 104 -15.31 -19.56 -37.38
N HIS A 105 -14.61 -20.66 -37.06
CA HIS A 105 -14.91 -22.02 -37.48
C HIS A 105 -15.70 -22.82 -36.41
N LEU A 106 -16.85 -22.30 -35.98
CA LEU A 106 -17.59 -22.79 -34.80
C LEU A 106 -17.99 -24.26 -34.80
N ASN A 107 -18.15 -24.88 -35.97
CA ASN A 107 -18.56 -26.29 -36.11
C ASN A 107 -17.37 -27.27 -36.17
N GLU A 108 -16.14 -26.77 -36.14
CA GLU A 108 -14.92 -27.57 -36.21
C GLU A 108 -14.41 -27.97 -34.81
N LYS A 109 -13.34 -28.77 -34.78
CA LYS A 109 -12.66 -29.14 -33.54
C LYS A 109 -11.62 -28.09 -33.20
N PHE A 110 -11.51 -27.77 -31.92
CA PHE A 110 -10.49 -26.88 -31.38
C PHE A 110 -9.51 -27.65 -30.50
N LYS A 111 -8.24 -27.26 -30.52
CA LYS A 111 -7.28 -27.61 -29.50
C LYS A 111 -7.40 -26.58 -28.36
N ALA A 112 -7.90 -27.04 -27.21
CA ALA A 112 -8.02 -26.23 -26.01
C ALA A 112 -6.77 -26.41 -25.15
N VAL A 113 -6.10 -25.31 -24.78
CA VAL A 113 -4.81 -25.31 -24.07
C VAL A 113 -4.87 -24.38 -22.86
N VAL A 114 -4.69 -24.94 -21.66
CA VAL A 114 -4.58 -24.18 -20.40
C VAL A 114 -3.18 -23.57 -20.27
N ASP A 115 -3.09 -22.36 -19.72
CA ASP A 115 -1.82 -21.75 -19.33
C ASP A 115 -1.19 -22.54 -18.16
N ALA A 116 -0.30 -23.47 -18.52
CA ALA A 116 0.37 -24.35 -17.59
C ALA A 116 1.15 -23.60 -16.48
N LYS A 117 1.70 -22.42 -16.78
CA LYS A 117 2.45 -21.63 -15.80
C LYS A 117 1.50 -21.03 -14.76
N GLN A 118 0.38 -20.46 -15.20
CA GLN A 118 -0.62 -19.94 -14.28
C GLN A 118 -1.27 -21.04 -13.46
N ARG A 119 -1.66 -22.15 -14.10
CA ARG A 119 -2.19 -23.33 -13.41
C ARG A 119 -1.25 -23.79 -12.30
N ARG A 120 0.03 -23.98 -12.63
CA ARG A 120 1.03 -24.45 -11.67
C ARG A 120 1.17 -23.53 -10.46
N ARG A 121 1.18 -22.22 -10.67
CA ARG A 121 1.26 -21.24 -9.57
C ARG A 121 0.00 -21.27 -8.70
N THR A 122 -1.18 -21.44 -9.32
CA THR A 122 -2.44 -21.61 -8.60
C THR A 122 -2.43 -22.90 -7.77
N GLU A 123 -1.97 -24.03 -8.32
CA GLU A 123 -1.81 -25.30 -7.60
C GLU A 123 -0.87 -25.20 -6.39
N CYS A 124 0.25 -24.47 -6.54
CA CYS A 124 1.19 -24.20 -5.45
C CYS A 124 0.49 -23.44 -4.32
N ASN A 125 -0.22 -22.37 -4.67
CA ASN A 125 -0.97 -21.57 -3.70
C ASN A 125 -2.13 -22.36 -3.08
N HIS A 126 -2.82 -23.22 -3.85
CA HIS A 126 -3.93 -24.03 -3.32
C HIS A 126 -3.41 -25.01 -2.27
N THR A 127 -2.36 -25.75 -2.61
CA THR A 127 -1.76 -26.72 -1.69
C THR A 127 -1.19 -26.03 -0.46
N ALA A 128 -0.57 -24.86 -0.62
CA ALA A 128 -0.11 -24.05 0.51
C ALA A 128 -1.27 -23.58 1.42
N THR A 129 -2.46 -23.32 0.88
CA THR A 129 -3.65 -23.00 1.69
C THR A 129 -4.03 -24.16 2.62
N HIS A 130 -3.99 -25.41 2.14
CA HIS A 130 -4.27 -26.59 2.99
C HIS A 130 -3.23 -26.74 4.11
N LEU A 131 -1.94 -26.56 3.78
CA LEU A 131 -0.86 -26.61 4.77
C LEU A 131 -0.96 -25.46 5.78
N LEU A 132 -1.36 -24.27 5.33
CA LEU A 132 -1.61 -23.11 6.19
C LEU A 132 -2.78 -23.36 7.14
N HIS A 133 -3.87 -23.93 6.64
CA HIS A 133 -5.03 -24.24 7.47
C HIS A 133 -4.66 -25.25 8.58
N GLN A 134 -3.91 -26.30 8.23
CA GLN A 134 -3.35 -27.21 9.22
C GLN A 134 -2.47 -26.47 10.23
N ALA A 135 -1.52 -25.65 9.76
CA ALA A 135 -0.59 -24.91 10.62
C ALA A 135 -1.31 -24.02 11.63
N LEU A 136 -2.35 -23.30 11.19
CA LEU A 136 -3.13 -22.43 12.06
C LEU A 136 -3.85 -23.20 13.16
N ARG A 137 -4.42 -24.37 12.84
CA ARG A 137 -5.09 -25.22 13.84
C ARG A 137 -4.08 -25.79 14.86
N GLU A 138 -2.92 -26.22 14.40
CA GLU A 138 -1.88 -26.79 15.27
C GLU A 138 -1.25 -25.76 16.21
N ILE A 139 -1.12 -24.51 15.77
CA ILE A 139 -0.43 -23.47 16.55
C ILE A 139 -1.41 -22.67 17.40
N LEU A 140 -2.57 -22.31 16.84
CA LEU A 140 -3.55 -21.47 17.54
C LEU A 140 -4.62 -22.29 18.26
N GLY A 141 -4.94 -23.49 17.76
CA GLY A 141 -5.95 -24.39 18.32
C GLY A 141 -7.09 -24.72 17.35
N ASP A 142 -7.89 -25.72 17.74
CA ASP A 142 -8.96 -26.30 16.91
C ASP A 142 -10.15 -25.38 16.61
N HIS A 143 -10.25 -24.23 17.30
CA HIS A 143 -11.28 -23.21 17.04
C HIS A 143 -11.07 -22.45 15.73
N VAL A 144 -9.91 -22.62 15.10
CA VAL A 144 -9.64 -22.08 13.77
C VAL A 144 -10.47 -22.83 12.74
N GLU A 145 -11.38 -22.11 12.10
CA GLU A 145 -12.20 -22.55 10.98
C GLU A 145 -12.03 -21.58 9.83
N GLN A 146 -11.97 -22.10 8.60
CA GLN A 146 -12.04 -21.26 7.40
C GLN A 146 -13.33 -20.44 7.38
N LYS A 147 -13.22 -19.14 7.11
CA LYS A 147 -14.33 -18.19 6.86
C LYS A 147 -14.32 -17.60 5.46
N GLY A 148 -13.26 -17.86 4.69
CA GLY A 148 -13.14 -17.44 3.30
C GLY A 148 -11.77 -17.84 2.74
N SER A 149 -11.71 -18.10 1.43
CA SER A 149 -10.48 -18.42 0.74
C SER A 149 -10.46 -17.77 -0.64
N ALA A 150 -9.27 -17.35 -1.09
CA ALA A 150 -9.03 -16.98 -2.47
C ALA A 150 -7.63 -17.46 -2.88
N VAL A 151 -7.54 -18.24 -3.95
CA VAL A 151 -6.32 -18.84 -4.46
C VAL A 151 -6.11 -18.36 -5.89
N HIS A 152 -5.15 -17.47 -6.07
CA HIS A 152 -4.77 -16.90 -7.36
C HIS A 152 -3.37 -17.38 -7.75
N SER A 153 -3.03 -17.35 -9.04
CA SER A 153 -1.66 -17.60 -9.52
C SER A 153 -0.57 -16.64 -8.97
N LYS A 154 -0.94 -15.58 -8.26
CA LYS A 154 -0.01 -14.57 -7.71
C LYS A 154 0.11 -14.61 -6.19
N TYR A 155 -0.97 -14.97 -5.49
CA TYR A 155 -1.07 -14.97 -4.03
C TYR A 155 -2.21 -15.89 -3.60
N LEU A 156 -2.23 -16.22 -2.31
CA LEU A 156 -3.38 -16.80 -1.63
C LEU A 156 -3.83 -15.91 -0.47
N ARG A 157 -5.10 -16.04 -0.14
CA ARG A 157 -5.76 -15.35 0.96
C ARG A 157 -6.59 -16.35 1.74
N PHE A 158 -6.39 -16.41 3.04
CA PHE A 158 -7.10 -17.31 3.92
C PHE A 158 -7.69 -16.54 5.09
N ASP A 159 -9.02 -16.56 5.19
CA ASP A 159 -9.78 -15.94 6.27
C ASP A 159 -10.18 -17.03 7.25
N PHE A 160 -9.98 -16.79 8.55
CA PHE A 160 -10.22 -17.79 9.58
C PHE A 160 -10.79 -17.18 10.87
N SER A 161 -11.51 -18.00 11.64
CA SER A 161 -11.99 -17.60 12.98
C SER A 161 -10.85 -17.55 13.97
N HIS A 162 -10.57 -16.38 14.51
CA HIS A 162 -9.66 -16.18 15.62
C HIS A 162 -9.87 -14.78 16.23
N PHE A 163 -9.89 -14.69 17.56
CA PHE A 163 -10.40 -13.51 18.29
C PHE A 163 -9.34 -12.44 18.59
N ALA A 164 -8.06 -12.78 18.55
CA ALA A 164 -6.96 -11.90 18.92
C ALA A 164 -6.04 -11.60 17.74
N LYS A 165 -5.21 -10.55 17.86
CA LYS A 165 -4.11 -10.37 16.93
C LYS A 165 -3.01 -11.38 17.23
N MET A 166 -2.61 -12.14 16.22
CA MET A 166 -1.46 -13.05 16.26
C MET A 166 -0.21 -12.23 16.51
N THR A 167 0.59 -12.76 17.41
CA THR A 167 1.94 -12.31 17.72
C THR A 167 2.88 -12.56 16.54
N VAL A 168 4.03 -11.89 16.58
CA VAL A 168 5.08 -12.09 15.55
C VAL A 168 5.62 -13.52 15.63
N GLU A 169 5.67 -14.08 16.83
CA GLU A 169 6.10 -15.44 17.13
C GLU A 169 5.14 -16.46 16.51
N GLU A 170 3.82 -16.35 16.77
CA GLU A 170 2.83 -17.24 16.15
C GLU A 170 2.85 -17.19 14.62
N LEU A 171 3.02 -15.99 14.03
CA LEU A 171 3.16 -15.85 12.58
C LEU A 171 4.40 -16.57 12.04
N ARG A 172 5.53 -16.48 12.76
CA ARG A 172 6.76 -17.20 12.40
C ARG A 172 6.59 -18.70 12.54
N ASP A 173 5.94 -19.16 13.61
CA ASP A 173 5.69 -20.58 13.83
C ASP A 173 4.80 -21.16 12.74
N VAL A 174 3.76 -20.44 12.32
CA VAL A 174 2.88 -20.85 11.21
C VAL A 174 3.67 -20.94 9.90
N GLU A 175 4.46 -19.92 9.58
CA GLU A 175 5.29 -19.91 8.38
C GLU A 175 6.33 -21.06 8.39
N ASN A 176 6.97 -21.31 9.53
CA ASN A 176 7.94 -22.39 9.71
C ASN A 176 7.28 -23.77 9.59
N PHE A 177 6.08 -23.94 10.16
CA PHE A 177 5.33 -25.18 10.07
C PHE A 177 5.03 -25.52 8.61
N VAL A 178 4.48 -24.57 7.84
CA VAL A 178 4.18 -24.79 6.42
C VAL A 178 5.45 -25.15 5.64
N ASN A 179 6.53 -24.39 5.84
CA ASN A 179 7.79 -24.63 5.15
C ASN A 179 8.43 -25.99 5.52
N ALA A 180 8.28 -26.47 6.75
CA ALA A 180 8.74 -27.81 7.14
C ALA A 180 7.96 -28.94 6.42
N ARG A 181 6.68 -28.73 6.10
CA ARG A 181 5.90 -29.69 5.28
C ARG A 181 6.25 -29.62 3.80
N ILE A 182 6.64 -28.44 3.32
CA ILE A 182 7.24 -28.28 1.97
C ILE A 182 8.56 -29.03 1.90
N GLU A 183 9.44 -28.86 2.89
CA GLU A 183 10.75 -29.52 2.97
C GLU A 183 10.64 -31.05 3.10
N SER A 184 9.57 -31.54 3.72
CA SER A 184 9.24 -32.97 3.84
C SER A 184 8.86 -33.64 2.51
N LYS A 185 8.65 -32.89 1.42
CA LYS A 185 8.35 -33.41 0.07
C LYS A 185 7.16 -34.39 0.06
N LEU A 186 6.08 -34.02 0.72
CA LEU A 186 4.91 -34.87 0.87
C LEU A 186 4.22 -35.08 -0.49
N PRO A 187 3.97 -36.33 -0.92
CA PRO A 187 3.27 -36.60 -2.18
C PRO A 187 1.76 -36.34 -2.03
N LEU A 188 1.14 -35.95 -3.14
CA LEU A 188 -0.32 -35.88 -3.26
C LEU A 188 -0.92 -37.28 -3.11
N GLN A 189 -1.83 -37.44 -2.16
CA GLN A 189 -2.74 -38.58 -2.06
C GLN A 189 -4.14 -38.10 -2.41
N GLU A 190 -4.61 -38.47 -3.60
CA GLU A 190 -5.92 -38.10 -4.13
C GLU A 190 -6.84 -39.32 -4.14
N GLN A 191 -8.07 -39.14 -3.67
CA GLN A 191 -9.15 -40.09 -3.91
C GLN A 191 -10.35 -39.35 -4.49
N ARG A 192 -10.84 -39.84 -5.63
CA ARG A 192 -12.03 -39.31 -6.31
C ARG A 192 -13.22 -40.22 -6.00
N ASN A 193 -14.41 -39.62 -5.83
CA ASN A 193 -15.68 -40.33 -5.60
C ASN A 193 -15.70 -41.18 -4.30
N VAL A 194 -15.19 -40.63 -3.20
CA VAL A 194 -15.23 -41.25 -1.87
C VAL A 194 -16.57 -40.95 -1.20
N PRO A 195 -17.26 -41.90 -0.57
CA PRO A 195 -18.44 -41.60 0.25
C PRO A 195 -18.12 -40.59 1.36
N MET A 196 -19.00 -39.60 1.55
CA MET A 196 -18.79 -38.52 2.53
C MET A 196 -18.45 -39.03 3.93
N GLU A 197 -19.20 -40.03 4.43
CA GLU A 197 -18.97 -40.62 5.77
C GLU A 197 -17.55 -41.19 5.92
N LYS A 198 -17.10 -41.96 4.92
CA LYS A 198 -15.75 -42.53 4.91
C LYS A 198 -14.68 -41.45 4.88
N ALA A 199 -14.89 -40.38 4.12
CA ALA A 199 -13.94 -39.27 4.07
C ALA A 199 -13.79 -38.59 5.44
N LEU A 200 -14.89 -38.38 6.16
CA LEU A 200 -14.89 -37.82 7.51
C LEU A 200 -14.22 -38.75 8.53
N GLU A 201 -14.47 -40.07 8.44
CA GLU A 201 -13.80 -41.08 9.27
C GLU A 201 -12.28 -41.09 9.08
N GLU A 202 -11.81 -40.81 7.85
CA GLU A 202 -10.40 -40.66 7.51
C GLU A 202 -9.79 -39.30 7.94
N GLY A 203 -10.58 -38.48 8.64
CA GLY A 203 -10.17 -37.19 9.19
C GLY A 203 -10.30 -36.02 8.22
N ALA A 204 -10.94 -36.20 7.05
CA ALA A 204 -11.08 -35.12 6.08
C ALA A 204 -11.92 -33.97 6.65
N MET A 205 -11.40 -32.75 6.56
CA MET A 205 -12.15 -31.57 6.95
C MET A 205 -13.08 -31.12 5.83
N ALA A 206 -14.34 -30.89 6.17
CA ALA A 206 -15.30 -30.19 5.32
C ALA A 206 -15.09 -28.67 5.47
N LEU A 207 -15.07 -27.94 4.35
CA LEU A 207 -14.86 -26.50 4.34
C LEU A 207 -16.17 -25.75 4.59
N PHE A 208 -16.08 -24.66 5.34
CA PHE A 208 -17.22 -23.82 5.70
C PHE A 208 -17.91 -23.21 4.47
N GLY A 209 -19.23 -23.35 4.39
CA GLY A 209 -20.07 -22.73 3.37
C GLY A 209 -20.19 -23.52 2.06
N GLU A 210 -19.44 -24.61 1.91
CA GLU A 210 -19.52 -25.50 0.75
C GLU A 210 -20.65 -26.53 0.91
N LYS A 211 -21.27 -26.90 -0.22
CA LYS A 211 -22.25 -27.99 -0.28
C LYS A 211 -21.61 -29.20 -0.96
N TYR A 212 -21.63 -30.33 -0.27
CA TYR A 212 -21.07 -31.58 -0.75
C TYR A 212 -22.19 -32.54 -1.17
N GLY A 213 -21.95 -33.33 -2.22
CA GLY A 213 -22.80 -34.45 -2.61
C GLY A 213 -22.43 -35.73 -1.84
N ASP A 214 -23.10 -36.84 -2.16
CA ASP A 214 -22.90 -38.13 -1.48
C ASP A 214 -21.48 -38.71 -1.70
N ALA A 215 -20.88 -38.38 -2.85
CA ALA A 215 -19.50 -38.70 -3.19
C ALA A 215 -18.66 -37.42 -3.29
N VAL A 216 -17.49 -37.43 -2.65
CA VAL A 216 -16.58 -36.30 -2.52
C VAL A 216 -15.17 -36.64 -3.01
N ARG A 217 -14.37 -35.60 -3.20
CA ARG A 217 -12.94 -35.71 -3.54
C ARG A 217 -12.12 -35.33 -2.32
N THR A 218 -11.22 -36.21 -1.90
CA THR A 218 -10.30 -35.96 -0.78
C THR A 218 -8.90 -35.67 -1.29
N ILE A 219 -8.26 -34.69 -0.68
CA ILE A 219 -6.88 -34.30 -0.98
C ILE A 219 -6.08 -34.35 0.30
N ARG A 220 -5.02 -35.18 0.28
CA ARG A 220 -4.15 -35.37 1.43
C ARG A 220 -2.68 -35.11 1.09
N PHE A 221 -2.01 -34.37 1.98
CA PHE A 221 -0.56 -34.19 2.05
C PHE A 221 -0.09 -34.46 3.48
N GLY A 222 0.45 -35.65 3.72
CA GLY A 222 0.79 -36.08 5.08
C GLY A 222 -0.46 -36.10 5.97
N GLN A 223 -0.47 -35.25 7.01
CA GLN A 223 -1.59 -35.13 7.96
C GLN A 223 -2.64 -34.07 7.56
N SER A 224 -2.35 -33.22 6.57
CA SER A 224 -3.35 -32.31 6.02
C SER A 224 -4.28 -33.10 5.10
N ILE A 225 -5.57 -33.21 5.43
CA ILE A 225 -6.59 -33.83 4.59
C ILE A 225 -7.87 -32.99 4.56
N GLU A 226 -8.35 -32.67 3.36
CA GLU A 226 -9.53 -31.82 3.16
C GLU A 226 -10.41 -32.32 2.01
N LEU A 227 -11.70 -32.00 2.08
CA LEU A 227 -12.63 -32.15 0.96
C LEU A 227 -12.44 -31.01 -0.02
N CYS A 228 -11.74 -31.27 -1.13
CA CYS A 228 -11.38 -30.22 -2.09
C CYS A 228 -11.51 -30.67 -3.55
N GLY A 229 -12.24 -29.87 -4.32
CA GLY A 229 -12.37 -30.02 -5.78
C GLY A 229 -11.35 -29.22 -6.57
N GLY A 230 -10.33 -28.62 -5.95
CA GLY A 230 -9.33 -27.78 -6.62
C GLY A 230 -8.19 -28.54 -7.28
N THR A 231 -7.34 -27.82 -8.02
CA THR A 231 -6.12 -28.38 -8.59
C THR A 231 -4.97 -28.25 -7.59
N HIS A 232 -4.13 -29.28 -7.46
CA HIS A 232 -3.04 -29.36 -6.49
C HIS A 232 -1.71 -29.75 -7.13
N VAL A 233 -0.61 -29.44 -6.44
CA VAL A 233 0.70 -29.93 -6.87
C VAL A 233 0.84 -31.43 -6.58
N ASN A 234 1.66 -32.14 -7.33
CA ASN A 234 1.91 -33.56 -7.09
C ASN A 234 2.79 -33.81 -5.86
N ASN A 235 3.59 -32.82 -5.46
CA ASN A 235 4.45 -32.91 -4.29
C ASN A 235 4.61 -31.53 -3.62
N THR A 236 4.62 -31.45 -2.29
CA THR A 236 4.75 -30.17 -1.58
C THR A 236 6.07 -29.43 -1.89
N ALA A 237 7.13 -30.14 -2.30
CA ALA A 237 8.38 -29.53 -2.74
C ALA A 237 8.20 -28.56 -3.93
N ASP A 238 7.16 -28.77 -4.73
CA ASP A 238 6.84 -27.94 -5.89
C ASP A 238 6.42 -26.50 -5.52
N ILE A 239 5.97 -26.31 -4.28
CA ILE A 239 5.65 -24.99 -3.72
C ILE A 239 6.94 -24.17 -3.55
N TRP A 240 8.09 -24.85 -3.39
CA TRP A 240 9.42 -24.33 -3.10
C TRP A 240 9.55 -23.58 -1.77
N HIS A 241 8.75 -22.55 -1.55
CA HIS A 241 8.73 -21.78 -0.31
C HIS A 241 7.37 -21.11 -0.11
N PHE A 242 6.98 -20.92 1.14
CA PHE A 242 5.77 -20.20 1.55
C PHE A 242 6.16 -19.00 2.39
N LYS A 243 5.59 -17.83 2.07
CA LYS A 243 5.82 -16.58 2.81
C LYS A 243 4.50 -15.89 3.13
N ILE A 244 4.26 -15.62 4.41
CA ILE A 244 3.21 -14.70 4.87
C ILE A 244 3.66 -13.28 4.54
N VAL A 245 2.83 -12.57 3.79
CA VAL A 245 3.04 -11.16 3.40
C VAL A 245 2.38 -10.24 4.40
N SER A 246 1.17 -10.58 4.83
CA SER A 246 0.40 -9.74 5.74
C SER A 246 -0.53 -10.58 6.60
N GLU A 247 -0.90 -9.98 7.73
CA GLU A 247 -1.96 -10.47 8.57
C GLU A 247 -2.81 -9.26 9.01
N SER A 248 -4.14 -9.35 8.88
CA SER A 248 -5.07 -8.30 9.30
C SER A 248 -6.43 -8.82 9.81
N ALA A 249 -7.13 -8.00 10.59
CA ALA A 249 -8.52 -8.25 10.97
C ALA A 249 -9.48 -7.82 9.85
N VAL A 250 -10.41 -8.69 9.46
CA VAL A 250 -11.42 -8.43 8.41
C VAL A 250 -12.77 -8.07 9.02
N ALA A 251 -13.13 -8.73 10.12
CA ALA A 251 -14.34 -8.48 10.90
C ALA A 251 -14.11 -8.93 12.35
N ALA A 252 -15.07 -8.68 13.24
CA ALA A 252 -14.99 -9.17 14.61
C ALA A 252 -14.85 -10.70 14.63
N GLY A 253 -13.77 -11.20 15.25
CA GLY A 253 -13.47 -12.63 15.32
C GLY A 253 -12.97 -13.28 14.02
N ILE A 254 -12.71 -12.50 12.96
CA ILE A 254 -12.22 -13.00 11.67
C ILE A 254 -10.91 -12.32 11.28
N ARG A 255 -9.92 -13.15 10.99
CA ARG A 255 -8.54 -12.79 10.72
C ARG A 255 -8.18 -13.25 9.31
N ARG A 256 -7.25 -12.58 8.65
CA ARG A 256 -6.83 -12.88 7.28
C ARG A 256 -5.32 -12.97 7.21
N ILE A 257 -4.85 -14.06 6.64
CA ILE A 257 -3.47 -14.18 6.15
C ILE A 257 -3.47 -14.01 4.64
N GLU A 258 -2.59 -13.14 4.15
CA GLU A 258 -2.20 -13.11 2.76
C GLU A 258 -0.78 -13.66 2.63
N ALA A 259 -0.60 -14.59 1.70
CA ALA A 259 0.66 -15.27 1.51
C ALA A 259 0.96 -15.51 0.03
N ILE A 260 2.22 -15.83 -0.24
CA ILE A 260 2.75 -16.08 -1.58
C ILE A 260 3.60 -17.35 -1.57
N THR A 261 3.73 -17.97 -2.75
CA THR A 261 4.56 -19.17 -2.94
C THR A 261 5.43 -19.07 -4.20
N ASN A 262 6.37 -20.01 -4.34
CA ASN A 262 7.17 -20.23 -5.56
C ASN A 262 7.77 -18.94 -6.15
N ASP A 263 7.57 -18.66 -7.44
CA ASP A 263 8.15 -17.51 -8.14
C ASP A 263 7.80 -16.16 -7.49
N ALA A 264 6.62 -16.03 -6.88
CA ALA A 264 6.25 -14.80 -6.18
C ALA A 264 7.14 -14.55 -4.96
N VAL A 265 7.51 -15.62 -4.23
CA VAL A 265 8.48 -15.54 -3.13
C VAL A 265 9.87 -15.20 -3.66
N LYS A 266 10.31 -15.79 -4.79
CA LYS A 266 11.62 -15.47 -5.39
C LYS A 266 11.73 -13.98 -5.67
N ASN A 267 10.69 -13.42 -6.30
CA ASN A 267 10.62 -12.00 -6.60
C ASN A 267 10.57 -11.16 -5.31
N TYR A 268 9.78 -11.56 -4.31
CA TYR A 268 9.73 -10.86 -3.02
C TYR A 268 11.11 -10.76 -2.34
N TYR A 269 11.87 -11.85 -2.28
CA TYR A 269 13.23 -11.81 -1.72
C TYR A 269 14.21 -11.03 -2.60
N HIS A 270 14.09 -11.12 -3.92
CA HIS A 270 14.90 -10.31 -4.82
C HIS A 270 14.70 -8.81 -4.59
N GLU A 271 13.45 -8.35 -4.52
CA GLU A 271 13.12 -6.94 -4.28
C GLU A 271 13.59 -6.47 -2.90
N ASN A 272 13.38 -7.29 -1.86
CA ASN A 272 13.86 -6.98 -0.51
C ASN A 272 15.39 -6.90 -0.44
N ASN A 273 16.09 -7.81 -1.12
CA ASN A 273 17.54 -7.82 -1.15
C ASN A 273 18.09 -6.62 -1.94
N ARG A 274 17.44 -6.25 -3.06
CA ARG A 274 17.78 -5.05 -3.81
C ARG A 274 17.65 -3.80 -2.94
N ALA A 275 16.50 -3.61 -2.29
CA ALA A 275 16.29 -2.48 -1.38
C ALA A 275 17.30 -2.45 -0.23
N PHE A 276 17.65 -3.61 0.34
CA PHE A 276 18.68 -3.71 1.38
C PHE A 276 20.06 -3.26 0.87
N PHE A 277 20.47 -3.69 -0.32
CA PHE A 277 21.75 -3.26 -0.90
C PHE A 277 21.75 -1.78 -1.29
N GLU A 278 20.65 -1.23 -1.80
CA GLU A 278 20.50 0.20 -2.06
C GLU A 278 20.67 1.02 -0.76
N MET A 279 20.03 0.61 0.35
CA MET A 279 20.22 1.24 1.66
C MET A 279 21.67 1.13 2.16
N LYS A 280 22.29 -0.03 1.96
CA LYS A 280 23.67 -0.27 2.38
C LYS A 280 24.64 0.61 1.60
N ASP A 281 24.40 0.82 0.30
CA ASP A 281 25.20 1.69 -0.55
C ASP A 281 25.11 3.16 -0.13
N LEU A 282 23.90 3.66 0.16
CA LEU A 282 23.68 5.00 0.74
C LEU A 282 24.43 5.21 2.07
N LEU A 283 24.62 4.13 2.82
CA LEU A 283 25.39 4.11 4.06
C LEU A 283 26.88 3.77 3.84
N ASN A 284 27.40 3.97 2.63
CA ASN A 284 28.81 3.71 2.28
C ASN A 284 29.27 2.28 2.56
N ASN A 285 28.40 1.30 2.31
CA ASN A 285 28.70 -0.12 2.39
C ASN A 285 29.16 -0.63 3.78
N VAL A 286 28.73 0.04 4.85
CA VAL A 286 29.01 -0.35 6.24
C VAL A 286 28.59 -1.79 6.56
N LYS A 287 29.32 -2.43 7.48
CA LYS A 287 29.04 -3.80 7.93
C LYS A 287 27.77 -3.91 8.77
N GLU A 288 27.46 -2.88 9.55
CA GLU A 288 26.30 -2.82 10.45
C GLU A 288 25.34 -1.70 10.00
N PRO A 289 24.58 -1.88 8.90
CA PRO A 289 23.74 -0.81 8.33
C PRO A 289 22.68 -0.29 9.30
N VAL A 290 22.10 -1.15 10.14
CA VAL A 290 21.12 -0.74 11.16
C VAL A 290 21.73 0.21 12.18
N LYS A 291 22.91 -0.14 12.71
CA LYS A 291 23.62 0.70 13.69
C LYS A 291 24.09 2.00 13.08
N ALA A 292 24.55 1.98 11.82
CA ALA A 292 24.91 3.20 11.11
C ALA A 292 23.71 4.13 10.92
N LEU A 293 22.53 3.59 10.59
CA LEU A 293 21.30 4.36 10.51
C LEU A 293 20.90 4.96 11.87
N GLN A 294 21.00 4.20 12.95
CA GLN A 294 20.75 4.69 14.32
C GLN A 294 21.68 5.84 14.68
N ASN A 295 22.99 5.69 14.45
CA ASN A 295 23.97 6.75 14.69
C ASN A 295 23.65 8.01 13.88
N LEU A 296 23.23 7.86 12.62
CA LEU A 296 22.88 8.98 11.75
C LEU A 296 21.62 9.72 12.27
N GLN A 297 20.64 8.99 12.81
CA GLN A 297 19.46 9.58 13.46
C GLN A 297 19.80 10.32 14.75
N GLU A 298 20.69 9.76 15.56
CA GLU A 298 21.19 10.38 16.79
C GLU A 298 22.00 11.65 16.49
N GLU A 299 22.92 11.58 15.53
CA GLU A 299 23.73 12.71 15.07
C GLU A 299 22.84 13.83 14.49
N ASN A 300 21.85 13.49 13.67
CA ASN A 300 20.89 14.48 13.14
C ASN A 300 20.13 15.19 14.28
N THR A 301 19.75 14.46 15.32
CA THR A 301 19.08 15.02 16.50
C THR A 301 20.02 15.91 17.31
N ALA A 302 21.28 15.51 17.48
CA ALA A 302 22.30 16.30 18.17
C ALA A 302 22.63 17.59 17.42
N LEU A 303 22.82 17.52 16.10
CA LEU A 303 23.07 18.68 15.24
C LEU A 303 21.92 19.68 15.29
N LYS A 304 20.65 19.22 15.27
CA LYS A 304 19.49 20.10 15.44
C LYS A 304 19.53 20.87 16.76
N LYS A 305 19.85 20.20 17.86
CA LYS A 305 19.99 20.86 19.19
C LYS A 305 21.16 21.85 19.21
N GLN A 306 22.29 21.51 18.59
CA GLN A 306 23.42 22.42 18.49
C GLN A 306 23.08 23.67 17.66
N ILE A 307 22.34 23.51 16.55
CA ILE A 307 21.84 24.64 15.74
C ILE A 307 20.94 25.54 16.57
N GLU A 308 19.97 24.99 17.31
CA GLU A 308 19.10 25.76 18.21
C GLU A 308 19.89 26.54 19.26
N GLN A 309 20.89 25.92 19.88
CA GLN A 309 21.75 26.57 20.87
C GLN A 309 22.59 27.69 20.24
N LEU A 310 23.19 27.47 19.07
CA LEU A 310 23.98 28.48 18.35
C LEU A 310 23.13 29.67 17.93
N LEU A 311 21.89 29.45 17.49
CA LEU A 311 20.95 30.52 17.17
C LEU A 311 20.61 31.35 18.41
N LYS A 312 20.42 30.71 19.57
CA LYS A 312 20.18 31.39 20.84
C LYS A 312 21.39 32.22 21.29
N ASP A 313 22.59 31.67 21.19
CA ASP A 313 23.83 32.37 21.56
C ASP A 313 24.08 33.57 20.63
N LYS A 314 23.82 33.42 19.33
CA LYS A 314 23.87 34.51 18.35
C LYS A 314 22.90 35.63 18.71
N ALA A 315 21.66 35.31 19.07
CA ALA A 315 20.66 36.30 19.50
C ALA A 315 21.11 37.05 20.76
N GLN A 316 21.68 36.36 21.75
CA GLN A 316 22.20 37.01 22.97
C GLN A 316 23.41 37.91 22.70
N HIS A 317 24.32 37.52 21.80
CA HIS A 317 25.44 38.36 21.41
C HIS A 317 24.98 39.65 20.71
N ILE A 318 24.11 39.51 19.70
CA ILE A 318 23.53 40.64 18.97
C ILE A 318 22.83 41.58 19.95
N LYS A 319 22.07 41.06 20.92
CA LYS A 319 21.45 41.89 21.96
C LYS A 319 22.46 42.76 22.70
N GLY A 320 23.61 42.21 23.10
CA GLY A 320 24.66 42.97 23.77
C GLY A 320 25.16 44.14 22.94
N GLU A 321 25.41 43.91 21.65
CA GLU A 321 25.84 44.94 20.69
C GLU A 321 24.76 46.01 20.48
N LEU A 322 23.51 45.61 20.22
CA LEU A 322 22.42 46.54 19.94
C LEU A 322 22.15 47.48 21.12
N LYS A 323 22.28 47.03 22.38
CA LYS A 323 22.14 47.93 23.54
C LYS A 323 23.11 49.10 23.50
N SER A 324 24.33 48.88 23.01
CA SER A 324 25.34 49.93 22.91
C SER A 324 25.13 50.88 21.72
N GLU A 325 24.25 50.50 20.78
CA GLU A 325 23.94 51.29 19.57
C GLU A 325 22.65 52.10 19.68
N ILE A 326 21.81 51.86 20.70
CA ILE A 326 20.60 52.64 20.95
C ILE A 326 20.97 54.10 21.23
N LYS A 327 20.33 55.03 20.51
CA LYS A 327 20.56 56.48 20.64
C LYS A 327 19.29 57.17 21.12
N ASP A 328 19.42 58.24 21.90
CA ASP A 328 18.30 59.14 22.19
C ASP A 328 18.08 60.09 21.00
N VAL A 329 16.86 60.10 20.47
CA VAL A 329 16.40 61.03 19.45
C VAL A 329 15.11 61.67 19.97
N ASN A 330 15.17 62.96 20.34
CA ASN A 330 14.02 63.71 20.87
C ASN A 330 13.31 62.98 22.04
N GLY A 331 14.07 62.41 22.97
CA GLY A 331 13.55 61.67 24.13
C GLY A 331 13.01 60.27 23.82
N VAL A 332 13.31 59.73 22.62
CA VAL A 332 13.00 58.37 22.20
C VAL A 332 14.30 57.60 22.05
N ASN A 333 14.43 56.48 22.78
CA ASN A 333 15.48 55.51 22.56
C ASN A 333 15.22 54.81 21.22
N PHE A 334 16.10 55.02 20.23
CA PHE A 334 15.88 54.56 18.87
C PHE A 334 17.04 53.71 18.35
N LEU A 335 16.68 52.67 17.58
CA LEU A 335 17.63 51.90 16.79
C LEU A 335 16.96 51.30 15.55
N ALA A 336 17.55 51.56 14.38
CA ALA A 336 17.20 50.89 13.14
C ALA A 336 18.42 50.15 12.57
N LYS A 337 18.30 48.84 12.32
CA LYS A 337 19.44 48.03 11.84
C LYS A 337 19.02 46.79 11.06
N LYS A 338 19.82 46.40 10.06
CA LYS A 338 19.71 45.08 9.42
C LYS A 338 20.37 44.03 10.32
N LEU A 339 19.64 42.98 10.68
CA LEU A 339 20.08 41.89 11.54
C LEU A 339 20.12 40.58 10.74
N ASP A 340 21.07 39.73 11.10
CA ASP A 340 21.17 38.36 10.59
C ASP A 340 20.51 37.38 11.57
N LEU A 341 19.19 37.51 11.70
CA LEU A 341 18.31 36.67 12.52
C LEU A 341 17.04 36.32 11.72
N ASP A 342 16.34 35.27 12.14
CA ASP A 342 15.03 34.94 11.60
C ASP A 342 13.93 35.79 12.29
N ALA A 343 12.70 35.71 11.77
CA ALA A 343 11.58 36.49 12.31
C ALA A 343 11.32 36.23 13.81
N SER A 344 11.52 34.99 14.26
CA SER A 344 11.34 34.65 15.69
C SER A 344 12.43 35.29 16.54
N GLY A 345 13.70 35.14 16.16
CA GLY A 345 14.82 35.73 16.87
C GLY A 345 14.74 37.26 16.95
N ILE A 346 14.32 37.93 15.87
CA ILE A 346 14.11 39.39 15.87
C ILE A 346 12.97 39.80 16.81
N LYS A 347 11.87 39.05 16.81
CA LYS A 347 10.75 39.30 17.71
C LYS A 347 11.20 39.20 19.16
N ASP A 348 11.83 38.09 19.54
CA ASP A 348 12.30 37.85 20.90
C ASP A 348 13.28 38.96 21.34
N LEU A 349 14.20 39.33 20.45
CA LEU A 349 15.14 40.43 20.67
C LEU A 349 14.46 41.78 20.89
N CYS A 350 13.44 42.13 20.09
CA CYS A 350 12.65 43.35 20.27
C CYS A 350 11.98 43.40 21.64
N PHE A 351 11.32 42.31 22.06
CA PHE A 351 10.65 42.25 23.36
C PHE A 351 11.63 42.27 24.53
N GLU A 352 12.77 41.59 24.40
CA GLU A 352 13.82 41.61 25.41
C GLU A 352 14.45 43.00 25.57
N LEU A 353 14.76 43.71 24.48
CA LEU A 353 15.24 45.08 24.55
C LEU A 353 14.16 46.03 25.10
N GLY A 354 12.91 45.87 24.67
CA GLY A 354 11.76 46.63 25.14
C GLY A 354 11.46 46.46 26.63
N SER A 355 11.91 45.35 27.24
CA SER A 355 11.83 45.15 28.70
C SER A 355 12.91 45.91 29.49
N GLN A 356 13.94 46.43 28.83
CA GLN A 356 15.10 47.07 29.46
C GLN A 356 15.19 48.57 29.23
N PHE A 357 14.53 49.07 28.18
CA PHE A 357 14.52 50.48 27.83
C PHE A 357 13.09 51.01 27.78
N ASP A 358 12.83 52.09 28.53
CA ASP A 358 11.63 52.90 28.37
C ASP A 358 11.74 53.75 27.10
N ASN A 359 10.61 54.22 26.56
CA ASN A 359 10.56 55.04 25.35
C ASN A 359 11.33 54.45 24.16
N LEU A 360 11.26 53.13 23.95
CA LEU A 360 12.02 52.44 22.92
C LEU A 360 11.24 52.34 21.60
N PHE A 361 11.88 52.70 20.50
CA PHE A 361 11.42 52.46 19.13
C PHE A 361 12.53 51.72 18.36
N LEU A 362 12.25 50.48 17.97
CA LEU A 362 13.12 49.65 17.14
C LEU A 362 12.52 49.43 15.76
N LEU A 363 13.36 49.47 14.73
CA LEU A 363 13.07 48.85 13.43
C LEU A 363 14.21 47.93 13.02
N PHE A 364 13.93 46.64 12.92
CA PHE A 364 14.90 45.68 12.43
C PHE A 364 14.48 45.12 11.09
N GLY A 365 15.45 45.03 10.18
CA GLY A 365 15.30 44.36 8.90
C GLY A 365 16.12 43.07 8.86
N ALA A 366 15.66 42.04 8.18
CA ALA A 366 16.44 40.84 7.93
C ALA A 366 16.14 40.24 6.56
N GLU A 367 17.09 39.47 6.07
CA GLU A 367 16.95 38.70 4.84
C GLU A 367 17.03 37.22 5.19
N ASN A 368 15.93 36.49 4.94
CA ASN A 368 15.87 35.05 5.15
C ASN A 368 15.31 34.39 3.90
N ASP A 369 16.02 33.39 3.36
CA ASP A 369 15.63 32.63 2.16
C ASP A 369 15.23 33.51 0.95
N GLY A 370 15.99 34.59 0.72
CA GLY A 370 15.76 35.54 -0.37
C GLY A 370 14.52 36.42 -0.20
N LYS A 371 13.96 36.49 1.01
CA LYS A 371 12.84 37.36 1.37
C LYS A 371 13.26 38.37 2.42
N ALA A 372 12.71 39.57 2.29
CA ALA A 372 12.87 40.64 3.26
C ALA A 372 11.86 40.50 4.39
N ILE A 373 12.30 40.77 5.61
CA ILE A 373 11.46 40.87 6.80
C ILE A 373 11.77 42.20 7.48
N LEU A 374 10.72 42.92 7.90
CA LEU A 374 10.82 44.08 8.78
C LEU A 374 10.04 43.79 10.05
N SER A 375 10.60 44.16 11.20
CA SER A 375 9.97 44.08 12.50
C SER A 375 10.09 45.43 13.20
N CYS A 376 8.96 46.01 13.58
CA CYS A 376 8.90 47.27 14.32
C CYS A 376 8.38 47.01 15.72
N TYR A 377 9.09 47.54 16.71
CA TYR A 377 8.68 47.55 18.11
C TYR A 377 8.62 48.99 18.61
N ILE A 378 7.55 49.33 19.33
CA ILE A 378 7.35 50.65 19.92
C ILE A 378 6.84 50.45 21.35
N SER A 379 7.53 51.02 22.34
CA SER A 379 7.07 51.00 23.73
C SER A 379 5.66 51.56 23.83
N LYS A 380 4.79 50.90 24.61
CA LYS A 380 3.35 51.22 24.67
C LYS A 380 3.06 52.68 25.05
N ASN A 381 3.90 53.27 25.90
CA ASN A 381 3.77 54.68 26.28
C ASN A 381 4.04 55.64 25.12
N LEU A 382 4.91 55.29 24.15
CA LEU A 382 5.11 56.07 22.92
C LEU A 382 3.95 55.93 21.93
N VAL A 383 3.32 54.75 21.89
CA VAL A 383 2.09 54.54 21.10
C VAL A 383 1.00 55.50 21.55
N GLU A 384 0.83 55.69 22.86
CA GLU A 384 -0.18 56.58 23.44
C GLU A 384 0.22 58.06 23.37
N SER A 385 1.46 58.41 23.70
CA SER A 385 1.90 59.80 23.86
C SER A 385 2.32 60.50 22.57
N LYS A 386 2.84 59.76 21.58
CA LYS A 386 3.30 60.30 20.28
C LYS A 386 2.44 59.82 19.10
N GLU A 387 1.30 59.18 19.37
CA GLU A 387 0.39 58.58 18.37
C GLU A 387 1.08 57.65 17.35
N LEU A 388 2.19 57.03 17.74
CA LEU A 388 2.94 56.10 16.88
C LEU A 388 2.23 54.75 16.79
N ASN A 389 2.31 54.08 15.64
CA ASN A 389 1.71 52.77 15.44
C ASN A 389 2.62 51.86 14.62
N ALA A 390 3.16 50.82 15.25
CA ALA A 390 4.06 49.86 14.61
C ALA A 390 3.44 49.22 13.36
N GLY A 391 2.15 48.87 13.42
CA GLY A 391 1.40 48.27 12.32
C GLY A 391 1.26 49.19 11.11
N THR A 392 1.02 50.48 11.34
CA THR A 392 0.98 51.48 10.25
C THR A 392 2.37 51.71 9.67
N ILE A 393 3.39 51.84 10.53
CA ILE A 393 4.77 52.11 10.13
C ILE A 393 5.33 50.96 9.28
N VAL A 394 5.21 49.70 9.71
CA VAL A 394 5.70 48.57 8.88
C VAL A 394 4.93 48.39 7.58
N ARG A 395 3.66 48.82 7.50
CA ARG A 395 2.89 48.75 6.25
C ARG A 395 3.40 49.76 5.23
N GLU A 396 3.75 50.96 5.68
CA GLU A 396 4.34 51.99 4.83
C GLU A 396 5.77 51.60 4.42
N LEU A 397 6.61 51.24 5.39
CA LEU A 397 8.00 50.83 5.12
C LEU A 397 8.08 49.52 4.32
N GLY A 398 7.09 48.64 4.46
CA GLY A 398 6.95 47.40 3.70
C GLY A 398 6.90 47.61 2.20
N LYS A 399 6.49 48.79 1.72
CA LYS A 399 6.48 49.13 0.28
C LYS A 399 7.88 49.10 -0.34
N HIS A 400 8.93 49.49 0.42
CA HIS A 400 10.32 49.46 -0.05
C HIS A 400 10.80 48.03 -0.35
N ILE A 401 10.35 47.07 0.46
CA ILE A 401 10.68 45.65 0.29
C ILE A 401 9.68 44.90 -0.61
N GLN A 402 8.81 45.62 -1.33
CA GLN A 402 7.73 45.05 -2.15
C GLN A 402 6.87 44.06 -1.34
N GLY A 403 6.53 44.47 -0.13
CA GLY A 403 5.93 43.64 0.89
C GLY A 403 4.72 44.28 1.55
N GLY A 404 4.10 43.50 2.42
CA GLY A 404 2.96 43.92 3.23
C GLY A 404 3.12 43.41 4.65
N GLY A 405 2.49 44.12 5.59
CA GLY A 405 2.63 43.84 7.00
C GLY A 405 1.47 44.32 7.86
N GLY A 406 1.51 43.90 9.10
CA GLY A 406 0.50 44.21 10.11
C GLY A 406 0.88 43.66 11.47
N GLY A 407 0.16 44.11 12.49
CA GLY A 407 0.41 43.71 13.86
C GLY A 407 -0.30 44.61 14.85
N GLN A 408 0.11 44.53 16.10
CA GLN A 408 -0.40 45.36 17.18
C GLN A 408 0.26 46.74 17.13
N PRO A 409 -0.35 47.76 17.75
CA PRO A 409 0.22 49.11 17.77
C PRO A 409 1.65 49.20 18.33
N PHE A 410 2.04 48.29 19.23
CA PHE A 410 3.36 48.23 19.86
C PHE A 410 4.33 47.23 19.21
N PHE A 411 3.85 46.33 18.35
CA PHE A 411 4.71 45.39 17.63
C PHE A 411 4.04 44.90 16.34
N ALA A 412 4.75 45.03 15.23
CA ALA A 412 4.26 44.57 13.93
C ALA A 412 5.40 44.13 13.02
N THR A 413 5.06 43.31 12.03
CA THR A 413 6.02 42.81 11.04
C THR A 413 5.52 42.99 9.62
N ALA A 414 6.43 43.07 8.66
CA ALA A 414 6.16 43.04 7.23
C ALA A 414 7.10 42.07 6.53
N GLY A 415 6.58 41.34 5.54
CA GLY A 415 7.35 40.45 4.68
C GLY A 415 7.28 40.89 3.24
N GLY A 416 8.39 40.78 2.51
CA GLY A 416 8.53 41.29 1.14
C GLY A 416 9.47 40.47 0.27
N LYS A 417 9.33 40.63 -1.06
CA LYS A 417 10.12 39.88 -2.05
C LYS A 417 11.44 40.58 -2.44
N ASN A 418 11.70 41.79 -1.93
CA ASN A 418 12.86 42.59 -2.29
C ASN A 418 13.76 42.89 -1.08
N PRO A 419 14.74 42.02 -0.76
CA PRO A 419 15.73 42.24 0.30
C PRO A 419 16.58 43.50 0.14
N GLU A 420 16.84 43.93 -1.09
CA GLU A 420 17.60 45.17 -1.38
C GLU A 420 16.86 46.42 -0.88
N GLY A 421 15.54 46.34 -0.68
CA GLY A 421 14.73 47.42 -0.14
C GLY A 421 14.86 47.65 1.37
N ILE A 422 15.56 46.76 2.10
CA ILE A 422 15.69 46.85 3.56
C ILE A 422 16.41 48.14 3.97
N ASP A 423 17.52 48.48 3.31
CA ASP A 423 18.31 49.66 3.68
C ASP A 423 17.49 50.96 3.49
N ALA A 424 16.70 51.03 2.42
CA ALA A 424 15.78 52.14 2.19
C ALA A 424 14.70 52.24 3.30
N ALA A 425 14.15 51.12 3.75
CA ALA A 425 13.18 51.10 4.86
C ALA A 425 13.82 51.53 6.19
N LEU A 426 15.06 51.12 6.46
CA LEU A 426 15.81 51.49 7.67
C LEU A 426 16.17 52.98 7.70
N SER A 427 16.45 53.61 6.55
CA SER A 427 16.65 55.06 6.49
C SER A 427 15.34 55.85 6.62
N ALA A 428 14.25 55.36 6.02
CA ALA A 428 12.97 56.06 6.01
C ALA A 428 12.30 56.14 7.40
N VAL A 429 12.63 55.25 8.33
CA VAL A 429 11.98 55.21 9.65
C VAL A 429 12.37 56.38 10.57
N GLU A 430 13.53 57.00 10.35
CA GLU A 430 13.95 58.17 11.14
C GLU A 430 12.97 59.35 11.01
N GLY A 431 12.27 59.46 9.88
CA GLY A 431 11.26 60.50 9.64
C GLY A 431 10.04 60.44 10.58
N TYR A 432 9.86 59.34 11.33
CA TYR A 432 8.79 59.21 12.34
C TYR A 432 9.20 59.75 13.72
N LEU A 433 10.44 60.17 13.93
CA LEU A 433 10.96 60.62 15.24
C LEU A 433 10.96 62.14 15.44
N GLY A 434 10.56 62.91 14.42
CA GLY A 434 10.41 64.37 14.48
C GLY A 434 11.64 65.14 14.03
#